data_AF-A0A2E7H9A5-F1
#
_entry.id   AF-A0A2E7H9A5-F1
#
_cell.length_a   1.000
_cell.length_b   1.000
_cell.length_c   1.000
_cell.angle_alpha   90.00
_cell.angle_beta   90.00
_cell.angle_gamma   90.00
#
_symmetry.space_group_name_H-M   'P 1'
#
loop_
_entity.id
_entity.type
_entity.pdbx_description
1 polymer ?
#
loop_
_entity_poly.entity_id
_entity_poly.type
_entity_poly.pdbx_seq_one_letter_code
_entity_poly.pdbx_strand_id
1 'polypeptide(L)'
;LVMREQLYVEIARLSGTSGFSIMFKEMLPNLAPYIGASLVGSVASAILASVGLEALGLGPFDSPTLGMTIYWNIQFSSILHGMWWWFGPPILVLAMIFVGLFLITAGLDEWSNPRLRKRV
;
A
#
# COMPACT_ATOMS: atom_id res chain seq x y z
N LEU A 1 -13.46 -18.14 9.85
CA LEU A 1 -13.29 -18.03 8.38
C LEU A 1 -12.94 -19.39 7.77
N VAL A 2 -11.93 -20.09 8.30
CA VAL A 2 -11.48 -21.43 7.86
C VAL A 2 -12.59 -22.47 7.59
N MET A 3 -13.59 -22.59 8.48
CA MET A 3 -14.67 -23.57 8.29
C MET A 3 -15.60 -23.28 7.11
N ARG A 4 -15.75 -22.01 6.70
CA ARG A 4 -16.61 -21.64 5.55
C ARG A 4 -15.88 -21.81 4.22
N GLU A 5 -14.58 -21.53 4.16
CA GLU A 5 -13.76 -21.74 2.96
C GLU A 5 -13.65 -23.22 2.61
N GLN A 6 -13.46 -24.10 3.61
CA GLN A 6 -13.45 -25.54 3.37
C GLN A 6 -14.79 -26.06 2.84
N LEU A 7 -15.90 -25.65 3.45
CA LEU A 7 -17.24 -26.06 3.00
C LEU A 7 -17.56 -25.54 1.58
N TYR A 8 -17.09 -24.34 1.23
CA TYR A 8 -17.34 -23.72 -0.07
C TYR A 8 -16.56 -24.41 -1.20
N VAL A 9 -15.29 -24.78 -0.94
CA VAL A 9 -14.47 -25.56 -1.87
C VAL A 9 -15.04 -26.98 -2.05
N GLU A 10 -15.55 -27.58 -0.98
CA GLU A 10 -16.13 -28.93 -0.99
C GLU A 10 -17.46 -28.98 -1.77
N ILE A 11 -18.34 -27.99 -1.59
CA ILE A 11 -19.60 -27.86 -2.37
C ILE A 11 -19.34 -27.57 -3.85
N ALA A 12 -18.32 -26.76 -4.17
CA ALA A 12 -17.98 -26.42 -5.55
C ALA A 12 -17.37 -27.62 -6.30
N ARG A 13 -16.62 -28.49 -5.60
CA ARG A 13 -16.12 -29.77 -6.14
C ARG A 13 -17.25 -30.75 -6.44
N LEU A 14 -18.29 -30.79 -5.60
CA LEU A 14 -19.49 -31.60 -5.81
C LEU A 14 -20.34 -31.13 -7.01
N SER A 15 -20.18 -29.88 -7.43
CA SER A 15 -20.96 -29.24 -8.51
C SER A 15 -20.33 -29.40 -9.92
N GLY A 16 -19.27 -30.19 -10.08
CA GLY A 16 -18.69 -30.53 -11.39
C GLY A 16 -18.06 -29.37 -12.17
N THR A 17 -17.86 -28.20 -11.54
CA THR A 17 -17.28 -27.01 -12.16
C THR A 17 -15.75 -27.05 -12.05
N SER A 18 -15.02 -26.62 -13.08
CA SER A 18 -13.55 -26.66 -13.06
C SER A 18 -13.00 -25.84 -11.88
N GLY A 19 -12.06 -26.41 -11.12
CA GLY A 19 -11.48 -25.75 -9.94
C GLY A 19 -10.84 -24.38 -10.25
N PHE A 20 -10.37 -24.20 -11.49
CA PHE A 20 -9.83 -22.93 -11.96
C PHE A 20 -10.92 -21.85 -12.10
N SER A 21 -12.12 -22.21 -12.56
CA SER A 21 -13.26 -21.30 -12.64
C SER A 21 -13.70 -20.86 -11.25
N ILE A 22 -13.78 -21.78 -10.29
CA ILE A 22 -14.15 -21.46 -8.90
C ILE A 22 -13.13 -20.52 -8.26
N MET A 23 -11.83 -20.79 -8.47
CA MET A 23 -10.75 -19.97 -7.93
C MET A 23 -10.80 -18.52 -8.44
N PHE A 24 -10.87 -18.32 -9.76
CA PHE A 24 -10.84 -16.96 -10.33
C PHE A 24 -12.17 -16.23 -10.26
N LYS A 25 -13.30 -16.94 -10.28
CA LYS A 25 -14.64 -16.34 -10.39
C LYS A 25 -15.31 -16.15 -9.04
N GLU A 26 -14.95 -16.95 -8.03
CA GLU A 26 -15.60 -16.91 -6.71
C GLU A 26 -14.62 -16.62 -5.57
N MET A 27 -13.43 -17.24 -5.53
CA MET A 27 -12.48 -16.98 -4.44
C MET A 27 -11.72 -15.66 -4.63
N LEU A 28 -11.20 -15.41 -5.85
CA LEU A 28 -10.38 -14.23 -6.14
C LEU A 28 -11.10 -12.91 -5.86
N PRO A 29 -12.37 -12.68 -6.28
CA PRO A 29 -13.06 -11.42 -5.98
C PRO A 29 -13.32 -11.21 -4.50
N ASN A 30 -13.52 -12.29 -3.73
CA ASN A 30 -13.71 -12.23 -2.29
C ASN A 30 -12.41 -11.95 -1.52
N LEU A 31 -11.26 -12.38 -2.04
CA LEU A 31 -9.94 -12.14 -1.44
C LEU A 31 -9.24 -10.89 -1.97
N ALA A 32 -9.64 -10.38 -3.14
CA ALA A 32 -9.08 -9.19 -3.78
C ALA A 32 -8.99 -7.95 -2.88
N PRO A 33 -9.98 -7.61 -2.01
CA PRO A 33 -9.85 -6.44 -1.16
C PRO A 33 -8.77 -6.63 -0.09
N TYR A 34 -8.68 -7.84 0.49
CA TYR A 34 -7.66 -8.18 1.46
C TYR A 34 -6.25 -8.17 0.86
N ILE A 35 -6.09 -8.76 -0.33
CA ILE A 35 -4.82 -8.74 -1.06
C ILE A 35 -4.43 -7.29 -1.40
N GLY A 36 -5.39 -6.48 -1.85
CA GLY A 36 -5.19 -5.07 -2.15
C GLY A 36 -4.72 -4.27 -0.92
N ALA A 37 -5.39 -4.42 0.22
CA ALA A 37 -5.02 -3.74 1.46
C ALA A 37 -3.60 -4.14 1.94
N SER A 38 -3.27 -5.43 1.87
CA SER A 38 -1.94 -5.95 2.21
C SER A 38 -0.85 -5.40 1.28
N LEU A 39 -1.13 -5.31 -0.02
CA LEU A 39 -0.22 -4.73 -1.00
C LEU A 39 0.04 -3.26 -0.69
N VAL A 40 -1.01 -2.48 -0.41
CA VAL A 40 -0.88 -1.06 -0.02
C VAL A 40 0.01 -0.91 1.21
N GLY A 41 -0.21 -1.73 2.25
CA GLY A 41 0.63 -1.72 3.45
C GLY A 41 2.09 -2.08 3.16
N SER A 42 2.31 -3.05 2.27
CA SER A 42 3.67 -3.47 1.85
C SER A 42 4.38 -2.38 1.05
N VAL A 43 3.67 -1.65 0.19
CA VAL A 43 4.22 -0.50 -0.55
C VAL A 43 4.56 0.64 0.40
N ALA A 44 3.67 0.96 1.35
CA ALA A 44 3.92 2.01 2.34
C ALA A 44 5.16 1.71 3.18
N SER A 45 5.33 0.48 3.64
CA SER A 45 6.51 0.08 4.41
C SER A 45 7.79 0.08 3.57
N ALA A 46 7.72 -0.35 2.31
CA ALA A 46 8.85 -0.29 1.39
C ALA A 46 9.32 1.16 1.14
N ILE A 47 8.39 2.10 0.95
CA ILE A 47 8.71 3.53 0.79
C ILE A 47 9.37 4.09 2.05
N LEU A 48 8.84 3.78 3.24
CA LEU A 48 9.45 4.22 4.50
C LEU A 48 10.87 3.66 4.67
N ALA A 49 11.06 2.38 4.34
CA ALA A 49 12.36 1.73 4.40
C ALA A 49 13.35 2.36 3.41
N SER A 50 12.94 2.60 2.15
CA SER A 50 13.81 3.19 1.13
C SER A 50 14.19 4.63 1.50
N VAL A 51 13.22 5.46 1.89
CA VAL A 51 13.47 6.85 2.32
C VAL A 51 14.36 6.89 3.55
N GLY A 52 14.13 6.00 4.53
CA GLY A 52 14.97 5.91 5.73
C GLY A 52 16.41 5.52 5.40
N LEU A 53 16.59 4.55 4.50
CA LEU A 53 17.91 4.13 4.02
C LEU A 53 18.64 5.25 3.27
N GLU A 54 17.94 5.92 2.35
CA GLU A 54 18.46 7.06 1.60
C GLU A 54 18.83 8.23 2.51
N ALA A 55 18.02 8.53 3.54
CA ALA A 55 18.31 9.58 4.52
C ALA A 55 19.57 9.29 5.36
N LEU A 56 19.96 8.01 5.49
CA LEU A 56 21.23 7.59 6.09
C LEU A 56 22.42 7.66 5.09
N GLY A 57 22.19 8.07 3.85
CA GLY A 57 23.20 8.16 2.80
C GLY A 57 23.49 6.85 2.08
N LEU A 58 22.60 5.86 2.19
CA LEU A 58 22.73 4.54 1.56
C LEU A 58 21.87 4.44 0.27
N GLY A 59 21.50 5.59 -0.29
CA GLY A 59 20.71 5.71 -1.52
C GLY A 59 21.54 5.93 -2.79
N PRO A 60 20.90 5.93 -3.96
CA PRO A 60 21.57 6.24 -5.22
C PRO A 60 21.91 7.75 -5.30
N PHE A 61 23.19 8.08 -5.41
CA PHE A 61 23.65 9.47 -5.54
C PHE A 61 23.41 10.07 -6.93
N ASP A 62 23.28 9.22 -7.95
CA ASP A 62 23.07 9.62 -9.34
C ASP A 62 21.60 9.93 -9.67
N SER A 63 20.69 9.76 -8.70
CA SER A 63 19.25 9.92 -8.89
C SER A 63 18.62 10.84 -7.83
N PRO A 64 17.82 11.84 -8.22
CA PRO A 64 17.18 12.75 -7.26
C PRO A 64 15.94 12.09 -6.65
N THR A 65 16.14 11.25 -5.63
CA THR A 65 15.05 10.63 -4.86
C THR A 65 14.62 11.51 -3.68
N LEU A 66 13.44 11.22 -3.11
CA LEU A 66 12.90 11.98 -1.97
C LEU A 66 13.75 11.81 -0.71
N GLY A 67 14.23 10.60 -0.42
CA GLY A 67 15.09 10.34 0.73
C GLY A 67 16.49 10.94 0.55
N MET A 68 17.05 10.90 -0.67
CA MET A 68 18.32 11.57 -0.95
C MET A 68 18.20 13.09 -0.83
N THR A 69 17.05 13.67 -1.18
CA THR A 69 16.79 15.10 -0.95
C THR A 69 16.84 15.45 0.54
N ILE A 70 16.29 14.57 1.41
CA ILE A 70 16.39 14.73 2.87
C ILE A 70 17.85 14.59 3.34
N TYR A 71 18.58 13.60 2.81
CA TYR A 71 20.00 13.41 3.11
C TYR A 71 20.82 14.67 2.79
N TRP A 72 20.66 15.24 1.58
CA TRP A 72 21.38 16.46 1.19
C TRP A 72 21.03 17.64 2.10
N ASN A 73 19.77 17.77 2.51
CA ASN A 73 19.38 18.83 3.42
C ASN A 73 20.11 18.76 4.77
N ILE A 74 20.27 17.55 5.31
CA ILE A 74 21.03 17.29 6.53
C ILE A 74 22.51 17.58 6.28
N GLN A 75 23.07 17.06 5.18
CA GLN A 75 24.49 17.14 4.91
C GLN A 75 24.99 18.57 4.66
N PHE A 76 24.20 19.39 3.97
CA PHE A 76 24.50 20.82 3.79
C PHE A 76 24.07 21.69 4.97
N SER A 77 23.62 21.10 6.08
CA SER A 77 23.14 21.82 7.26
C SER A 77 22.15 22.92 6.91
N SER A 78 21.17 22.60 6.04
CA SER A 78 20.30 23.60 5.40
C SER A 78 19.58 24.52 6.39
N ILE A 79 19.29 24.02 7.59
CA ILE A 79 18.70 24.79 8.70
C ILE A 79 19.65 25.92 9.16
N LEU A 80 20.94 25.61 9.34
CA LEU A 80 21.96 26.60 9.75
C LEU A 80 22.19 27.66 8.68
N HIS A 81 21.99 27.30 7.41
CA HIS A 81 22.09 28.20 6.26
C HIS A 81 20.79 28.99 5.99
N GLY A 82 19.78 28.90 6.85
CA GLY A 82 18.49 29.58 6.68
C GLY A 82 17.57 28.97 5.62
N MET A 83 17.95 27.84 5.03
CA MET A 83 17.21 27.08 4.00
C MET A 83 16.34 25.98 4.62
N TRP A 84 15.75 26.23 5.79
CA TRP A 84 14.93 25.25 6.52
C TRP A 84 13.70 24.76 5.72
N TRP A 85 13.18 25.61 4.82
CA TRP A 85 12.02 25.30 3.99
C TRP A 85 12.27 24.17 2.99
N TRP A 86 13.53 23.81 2.71
CA TRP A 86 13.86 22.72 1.79
C TRP A 86 13.45 21.33 2.28
N PHE A 87 13.18 21.16 3.58
CA PHE A 87 12.55 19.94 4.08
C PHE A 87 11.07 19.83 3.68
N GLY A 88 10.40 20.94 3.37
CA GLY A 88 8.99 20.98 3.05
C GLY A 88 8.60 20.16 1.81
N PRO A 89 9.24 20.36 0.64
CA PRO A 89 8.91 19.65 -0.59
C PRO A 89 8.94 18.11 -0.47
N PRO A 90 10.03 17.44 0.02
CA PRO A 90 10.03 15.99 0.12
C PRO A 90 8.98 15.47 1.12
N ILE A 91 8.76 16.18 2.23
CA ILE A 91 7.74 15.81 3.22
C ILE A 91 6.33 15.91 2.63
N LEU A 92 6.03 16.97 1.89
CA LEU A 92 4.71 17.17 1.30
C LEU A 92 4.40 16.11 0.25
N VAL A 93 5.37 15.75 -0.60
CA VAL A 93 5.20 14.66 -1.58
C VAL A 93 4.96 13.32 -0.87
N LEU A 94 5.76 13.00 0.15
CA LEU A 94 5.56 11.78 0.94
C LEU A 94 4.18 11.76 1.61
N ALA A 95 3.75 12.88 2.20
CA ALA A 95 2.43 12.99 2.81
C ALA A 95 1.31 12.74 1.79
N MET A 96 1.40 13.32 0.59
CA MET A 96 0.41 13.06 -0.47
C MET A 96 0.38 11.59 -0.89
N ILE A 97 1.55 10.94 -0.99
CA ILE A 97 1.63 9.50 -1.29
C ILE A 97 0.92 8.68 -0.20
N PHE A 98 1.24 8.92 1.08
CA PHE A 98 0.62 8.18 2.18
C PHE A 98 -0.87 8.42 2.30
N VAL A 99 -1.35 9.65 2.06
CA VAL A 99 -2.78 9.94 2.00
C VAL A 99 -3.43 9.21 0.82
N GLY A 100 -2.79 9.18 -0.35
CA GLY A 100 -3.27 8.41 -1.50
C GLY A 100 -3.39 6.92 -1.21
N LEU A 101 -2.35 6.33 -0.61
CA LEU A 101 -2.37 4.93 -0.16
C LEU A 101 -3.47 4.68 0.87
N PHE A 102 -3.64 5.57 1.84
CA PHE A 102 -4.71 5.49 2.84
C PHE A 102 -6.10 5.51 2.18
N LEU A 103 -6.33 6.40 1.22
CA LEU A 103 -7.60 6.47 0.47
C LEU A 103 -7.86 5.19 -0.35
N ILE A 104 -6.82 4.57 -0.93
CA ILE A 104 -6.95 3.28 -1.61
C ILE A 104 -7.40 2.21 -0.61
N THR A 105 -6.77 2.11 0.56
CA THR A 105 -7.18 1.16 1.59
C THR A 105 -8.63 1.40 2.04
N ALA A 106 -9.01 2.65 2.29
CA ALA A 106 -10.37 3.00 2.67
C ALA A 106 -11.40 2.64 1.57
N GLY A 107 -11.06 2.87 0.29
CA GLY A 107 -11.90 2.48 -0.84
C GLY A 107 -12.01 0.95 -1.02
N LEU A 108 -10.93 0.21 -0.76
CA LEU A 108 -10.95 -1.25 -0.76
C LEU A 108 -11.79 -1.80 0.39
N ASP A 109 -11.72 -1.20 1.57
CA ASP A 109 -12.56 -1.56 2.72
C ASP A 109 -14.04 -1.29 2.43
N GLU A 110 -14.37 -0.18 1.78
CA GLU A 110 -15.74 0.14 1.36
C GLU A 110 -16.27 -0.86 0.32
N TRP A 111 -15.45 -1.21 -0.68
CA TRP A 111 -15.81 -2.24 -1.66
C TRP A 111 -15.98 -3.63 -1.03
N SER A 112 -15.14 -3.95 -0.03
CA SER A 112 -15.16 -5.24 0.66
C SER A 112 -16.31 -5.42 1.65
N ASN A 113 -16.97 -4.33 2.09
CA ASN A 113 -17.91 -4.39 3.20
C ASN A 113 -19.37 -4.47 2.71
N PRO A 114 -19.94 -5.68 2.53
CA PRO A 114 -21.33 -5.85 2.06
C PRO A 114 -22.39 -5.27 3.00
N ARG A 115 -22.02 -4.84 4.22
CA ARG A 115 -22.92 -4.21 5.20
C ARG A 115 -23.16 -2.72 4.95
N LEU A 116 -22.29 -2.05 4.17
CA LEU A 116 -22.49 -0.65 3.73
C LEU A 116 -23.43 -0.56 2.51
N ARG A 117 -23.67 -1.68 1.83
CA ARG A 117 -24.76 -1.85 0.85
C ARG A 117 -26.11 -1.94 1.57
N LYS A 118 -26.45 -0.95 2.39
CA LYS A 118 -27.82 -0.78 2.88
C LYS A 118 -28.68 -0.30 1.72
N ARG A 119 -29.48 -1.24 1.22
CA ARG A 119 -30.87 -1.09 0.75
C ARG A 119 -31.28 0.37 0.51
N VAL A 120 -31.25 0.77 -0.76
CA VAL A 120 -32.31 1.59 -1.33
C VAL A 120 -33.20 0.65 -2.12
#